data_AF-A0A804KXG6-F1
#
_entry.id   AF-A0A804KXG6-F1
#
_cell.length_a   1.000
_cell.length_b   1.000
_cell.length_c   1.000
_cell.angle_alpha   90.00
_cell.angle_beta   90.00
_cell.angle_gamma   90.00
#
_symmetry.space_group_name_H-M   'P 1'
#
loop_
_entity.id
_entity.type
_entity.pdbx_description
1 polymer ?
#
loop_
_entity_poly.entity_id
_entity_poly.type
_entity_poly.pdbx_seq_one_letter_code
_entity_poly.pdbx_strand_id
1 'polypeptide(L)'
;MPNTVKPAFLVAAHVTKVAHVLALTVFVLVLAWVLHFRGGAARLHSDDPNLIFNVHPLVMCMGFILVIGEGIMAYKTIPARKETQKSVHLMLHLVALVLGILGIYAAFKYHSANTMPDMLSLHSWLGMCTICLFGLQWLFGFVNFWFLKASEPTRILLLPLHVSAGLAIFLLTVCTAETGFVQIDAAPGAESRLINFTGLFILLFAVAVSISVALPRVSI
;
A
#
# COMPACT_ATOMS: atom_id res chain seq x y z
N MET A 1 41.14 -6.84 -7.83
CA MET A 1 40.24 -7.74 -8.59
C MET A 1 38.99 -6.95 -8.96
N PRO A 2 38.48 -6.99 -10.20
CA PRO A 2 37.24 -6.30 -10.52
C PRO A 2 36.09 -6.98 -9.79
N ASN A 3 35.33 -6.22 -9.02
CA ASN A 3 34.09 -6.68 -8.37
C ASN A 3 33.09 -7.07 -9.46
N THR A 4 33.02 -8.36 -9.79
CA THR A 4 31.96 -8.89 -10.67
C THR A 4 30.65 -8.92 -9.89
N VAL A 5 29.88 -7.85 -10.04
CA VAL A 5 28.51 -7.78 -9.52
C VAL A 5 27.71 -8.93 -10.15
N LYS A 6 27.22 -9.88 -9.34
CA LYS A 6 26.44 -11.02 -9.88
C LYS A 6 25.17 -10.54 -10.59
N PRO A 7 24.75 -11.14 -11.72
CA PRO A 7 23.62 -10.68 -12.53
C PRO A 7 22.30 -10.50 -11.76
N ALA A 8 22.00 -11.41 -10.82
CA ALA A 8 20.79 -11.34 -9.99
C ALA A 8 20.70 -10.05 -9.14
N PHE A 9 21.84 -9.45 -8.78
CA PHE A 9 21.88 -8.22 -8.00
C PHE A 9 21.55 -6.99 -8.84
N LEU A 10 21.99 -6.97 -10.10
CA LEU A 10 21.57 -5.92 -11.04
C LEU A 10 20.06 -5.99 -11.23
N VAL A 11 19.49 -7.17 -11.44
CA VAL A 11 18.04 -7.34 -11.64
C VAL A 11 17.23 -6.78 -10.45
N ALA A 12 17.61 -7.09 -9.21
CA ALA A 12 16.90 -6.59 -8.02
C ALA A 12 16.85 -5.04 -7.96
N ALA A 13 17.97 -4.38 -8.27
CA ALA A 13 18.06 -2.92 -8.28
C ALA A 13 17.25 -2.28 -9.43
N HIS A 14 17.16 -2.94 -10.60
CA HIS A 14 16.32 -2.45 -11.69
C HIS A 14 14.84 -2.60 -11.35
N VAL A 15 14.44 -3.72 -10.73
CA VAL A 15 13.05 -3.96 -10.33
C VAL A 15 12.57 -2.92 -9.30
N THR A 16 13.36 -2.58 -8.29
CA THR A 16 12.96 -1.55 -7.32
C THR A 16 12.87 -0.15 -7.94
N LYS A 17 13.77 0.19 -8.88
CA LYS A 17 13.65 1.45 -9.66
C LYS A 17 12.37 1.50 -10.47
N VAL A 18 12.02 0.40 -11.15
CA VAL A 18 10.75 0.28 -11.88
C VAL A 18 9.57 0.44 -10.92
N ALA A 19 9.61 -0.20 -9.75
CA ALA A 19 8.57 -0.06 -8.74
C ALA A 19 8.38 1.40 -8.29
N HIS A 20 9.45 2.16 -8.06
CA HIS A 20 9.34 3.59 -7.72
C HIS A 20 8.70 4.43 -8.83
N VAL A 21 9.04 4.15 -10.11
CA VAL A 21 8.44 4.85 -11.25
C VAL A 21 6.94 4.52 -11.35
N LEU A 22 6.57 3.26 -11.15
CA LEU A 22 5.17 2.83 -11.13
C LEU A 22 4.42 3.47 -9.96
N ALA A 23 5.01 3.52 -8.76
CA ALA A 23 4.45 4.18 -7.59
C ALA A 23 4.19 5.67 -7.85
N LEU A 24 5.16 6.39 -8.43
CA LEU A 24 5.00 7.79 -8.82
C LEU A 24 3.89 7.96 -9.88
N THR A 25 3.78 7.03 -10.81
CA THR A 25 2.73 7.06 -11.83
C THR A 25 1.35 6.92 -11.18
N VAL A 26 1.15 5.92 -10.31
CA VAL A 26 -0.09 5.74 -9.55
C VAL A 26 -0.42 6.98 -8.72
N PHE A 27 0.58 7.56 -8.03
CA PHE A 27 0.42 8.79 -7.27
C PHE A 27 -0.16 9.93 -8.12
N VAL A 28 0.43 10.18 -9.30
CA VAL A 28 -0.02 11.22 -10.22
C VAL A 28 -1.41 10.92 -10.77
N LEU A 29 -1.71 9.68 -11.14
CA LEU A 29 -3.02 9.30 -11.67
C LEU A 29 -4.14 9.47 -10.64
N VAL A 30 -3.93 9.03 -9.39
CA VAL A 30 -4.91 9.20 -8.30
C VAL A 30 -5.14 10.68 -8.00
N LEU A 31 -4.07 11.49 -7.95
CA LEU A 31 -4.21 12.94 -7.77
C LEU A 31 -4.95 13.60 -8.93
N ALA A 32 -4.60 13.26 -10.16
CA ALA A 32 -5.29 13.75 -11.35
C ALA A 32 -6.77 13.38 -11.30
N TRP A 33 -7.10 12.15 -10.90
CA TRP A 33 -8.48 11.70 -10.77
C TRP A 33 -9.26 12.56 -9.75
N VAL A 34 -8.75 12.65 -8.52
CA VAL A 34 -9.44 13.39 -7.45
C VAL A 34 -9.54 14.89 -7.76
N LEU A 35 -8.44 15.51 -8.20
CA LEU A 35 -8.37 16.97 -8.39
C LEU A 35 -9.10 17.44 -9.65
N HIS A 36 -9.06 16.67 -10.73
CA HIS A 36 -9.65 17.08 -12.01
C HIS A 36 -11.10 16.60 -12.18
N PHE A 37 -11.40 15.35 -11.82
CA PHE A 37 -12.71 14.75 -12.10
C PHE A 37 -13.67 14.81 -10.91
N ARG A 38 -13.17 14.73 -9.68
CA ARG A 38 -14.02 14.55 -8.48
C ARG A 38 -14.31 15.84 -7.71
N GLY A 39 -14.17 17.02 -8.33
CA GLY A 39 -14.56 18.29 -7.72
C GLY A 39 -13.49 18.95 -6.82
N GLY A 40 -12.24 18.48 -6.86
CA GLY A 40 -11.11 19.11 -6.17
C GLY A 40 -10.70 18.43 -4.86
N ALA A 41 -9.92 19.14 -4.03
CA ALA A 41 -9.28 18.56 -2.85
C ALA A 41 -10.30 17.85 -1.93
N ALA A 42 -10.00 16.61 -1.59
CA ALA A 42 -10.80 15.78 -0.70
C ALA A 42 -10.98 16.47 0.68
N ARG A 43 -12.22 16.55 1.17
CA ARG A 43 -12.59 17.32 2.37
C ARG A 43 -13.44 16.49 3.30
N LEU A 44 -12.88 16.14 4.46
CA LEU A 44 -13.56 15.33 5.45
C LEU A 44 -14.79 16.02 6.08
N HIS A 45 -14.85 17.35 6.06
CA HIS A 45 -15.92 18.16 6.66
C HIS A 45 -16.71 18.96 5.61
N SER A 46 -16.94 18.37 4.43
CA SER A 46 -17.77 18.96 3.39
C SER A 46 -19.25 18.70 3.62
N ASP A 47 -20.12 19.61 3.19
CA ASP A 47 -21.56 19.35 3.09
C ASP A 47 -21.92 18.47 1.88
N ASP A 48 -21.04 18.42 0.86
CA ASP A 48 -21.14 17.47 -0.25
C ASP A 48 -20.49 16.14 0.16
N PRO A 49 -21.27 15.05 0.31
CA PRO A 49 -20.75 13.75 0.69
C PRO A 49 -19.73 13.18 -0.31
N ASN A 50 -19.82 13.52 -1.60
CA ASN A 50 -18.87 13.04 -2.59
C ASN A 50 -17.44 13.54 -2.32
N LEU A 51 -17.30 14.77 -1.83
CA LEU A 51 -16.00 15.33 -1.43
C LEU A 51 -15.44 14.67 -0.17
N ILE A 52 -16.30 14.16 0.71
CA ILE A 52 -15.90 13.31 1.85
C ILE A 52 -15.40 11.97 1.31
N PHE A 53 -16.17 11.33 0.42
CA PHE A 53 -15.81 10.04 -0.16
C PHE A 53 -14.45 10.08 -0.84
N ASN A 54 -14.13 11.13 -1.59
CA ASN A 54 -12.83 11.29 -2.27
C ASN A 54 -11.62 11.17 -1.32
N VAL A 55 -11.79 11.40 -0.02
CA VAL A 55 -10.72 11.17 0.97
C VAL A 55 -10.35 9.70 1.02
N HIS A 56 -11.34 8.80 0.96
CA HIS A 56 -11.15 7.35 1.06
C HIS A 56 -10.19 6.81 -0.02
N PRO A 57 -10.51 6.82 -1.33
CA PRO A 57 -9.64 6.22 -2.32
C PRO A 57 -8.28 6.95 -2.41
N LEU A 58 -8.24 8.25 -2.12
CA LEU A 58 -7.00 9.01 -2.05
C LEU A 58 -6.07 8.45 -0.97
N VAL A 59 -6.49 8.47 0.30
CA VAL A 59 -5.61 8.06 1.41
C VAL A 59 -5.38 6.55 1.45
N MET A 60 -6.32 5.74 0.94
CA MET A 60 -6.13 4.30 0.79
C MET A 60 -5.08 4.00 -0.28
N CYS A 61 -5.08 4.68 -1.43
CA CYS A 61 -4.01 4.51 -2.42
C CYS A 61 -2.67 5.00 -1.86
N MET A 62 -2.63 6.17 -1.23
CA MET A 62 -1.39 6.71 -0.66
C MET A 62 -0.81 5.80 0.43
N GLY A 63 -1.63 5.41 1.41
CA GLY A 63 -1.21 4.60 2.54
C GLY A 63 -1.04 3.13 2.18
N PHE A 64 -2.14 2.49 1.76
CA PHE A 64 -2.25 1.03 1.68
C PHE A 64 -1.70 0.43 0.38
N ILE A 65 -1.46 1.24 -0.64
CA ILE A 65 -0.76 0.81 -1.85
C ILE A 65 0.68 1.36 -1.83
N LEU A 66 0.85 2.67 -1.94
CA LEU A 66 2.17 3.27 -2.16
C LEU A 66 3.08 3.14 -0.95
N VAL A 67 2.67 3.64 0.22
CA VAL A 67 3.50 3.63 1.43
C VAL A 67 3.75 2.20 1.93
N ILE A 68 2.78 1.28 1.85
CA ILE A 68 3.02 -0.14 2.15
C ILE A 68 4.06 -0.73 1.19
N GLY A 69 3.92 -0.53 -0.12
CA GLY A 69 4.87 -1.06 -1.10
C GLY A 69 6.29 -0.54 -0.90
N GLU A 70 6.45 0.76 -0.64
CA GLU A 70 7.72 1.38 -0.28
C GLU A 70 8.28 0.82 1.04
N GLY A 71 7.44 0.62 2.05
CA GLY A 71 7.79 -0.02 3.32
C GLY A 71 8.33 -1.44 3.14
N ILE A 72 7.69 -2.25 2.29
CA ILE A 72 8.13 -3.61 1.95
C ILE A 72 9.52 -3.59 1.31
N MET A 73 9.76 -2.64 0.40
CA MET A 73 11.04 -2.50 -0.31
C MET A 73 12.14 -1.82 0.52
N ALA A 74 11.83 -1.22 1.67
CA ALA A 74 12.76 -0.36 2.44
C ALA A 74 14.10 -1.04 2.79
N TYR A 75 14.10 -2.35 3.06
CA TYR A 75 15.33 -3.11 3.31
C TYR A 75 16.23 -3.27 2.08
N LYS A 76 15.76 -2.91 0.87
CA LYS A 76 16.52 -2.98 -0.39
C LYS A 76 16.78 -1.58 -0.97
N THR A 77 15.91 -0.62 -0.71
CA THR A 77 15.96 0.72 -1.33
C THR A 77 16.66 1.77 -0.47
N ILE A 78 16.68 1.62 0.85
CA ILE A 78 17.30 2.61 1.75
C ILE A 78 18.79 2.28 1.94
N PRO A 79 19.74 3.12 1.50
CA PRO A 79 21.17 2.87 1.62
C PRO A 79 21.70 3.21 3.03
N ALA A 80 21.18 2.50 4.04
CA ALA A 80 21.54 2.70 5.44
C ALA A 80 21.84 1.37 6.16
N ARG A 81 22.31 1.45 7.41
CA ARG A 81 22.44 0.27 8.28
C ARG A 81 21.08 -0.41 8.52
N LYS A 82 21.12 -1.71 8.83
CA LYS A 82 19.93 -2.54 9.02
C LYS A 82 18.95 -2.01 10.08
N GLU A 83 19.45 -1.44 11.18
CA GLU A 83 18.59 -0.85 12.21
C GLU A 83 17.83 0.39 11.71
N THR A 84 18.47 1.21 10.86
CA THR A 84 17.81 2.35 10.23
C THR A 84 16.75 1.88 9.23
N GLN A 85 17.03 0.87 8.40
CA GLN A 85 16.04 0.26 7.50
C GLN A 85 14.85 -0.30 8.26
N LYS A 86 15.10 -1.00 9.37
CA LYS A 86 14.03 -1.51 10.24
C LYS A 86 13.16 -0.39 10.79
N SER A 87 13.78 0.72 11.21
CA SER A 87 13.07 1.91 11.68
C SER A 87 12.19 2.49 10.57
N VAL A 88 12.74 2.67 9.37
CA VAL A 88 12.02 3.21 8.21
C VAL A 88 10.84 2.30 7.84
N HIS A 89 11.07 0.99 7.73
CA HIS A 89 10.03 -0.01 7.47
C HIS A 89 8.89 0.07 8.51
N LEU A 90 9.21 0.10 9.80
CA LEU A 90 8.24 0.20 10.88
C LEU A 90 7.42 1.50 10.81
N MET A 91 8.08 2.63 10.58
CA MET A 91 7.44 3.95 10.54
C MET A 91 6.58 4.13 9.29
N LEU A 92 7.04 3.67 8.11
CA LEU A 92 6.23 3.71 6.89
C LEU A 92 4.95 2.90 7.07
N HIS A 93 5.02 1.69 7.64
CA HIS A 93 3.82 0.91 7.90
C HIS A 93 2.92 1.52 8.98
N LEU A 94 3.47 2.24 9.96
CA LEU A 94 2.67 3.01 10.92
C LEU A 94 1.92 4.17 10.23
N VAL A 95 2.60 4.92 9.36
CA VAL A 95 1.99 5.97 8.54
C VAL A 95 0.88 5.39 7.67
N ALA A 96 1.15 4.25 7.01
CA ALA A 96 0.13 3.55 6.23
C ALA A 96 -1.09 3.19 7.09
N LEU A 97 -0.89 2.62 8.29
CA LEU A 97 -1.99 2.25 9.21
C LEU A 97 -2.86 3.47 9.57
N VAL A 98 -2.24 4.60 9.92
CA VAL A 98 -2.95 5.84 10.25
C VAL A 98 -3.76 6.34 9.06
N LEU A 99 -3.17 6.35 7.85
CA LEU A 99 -3.87 6.73 6.62
C LEU A 99 -5.02 5.77 6.30
N GLY A 100 -4.85 4.46 6.53
CA GLY A 100 -5.90 3.47 6.35
C GLY A 100 -7.09 3.67 7.29
N ILE A 101 -6.83 3.95 8.56
CA ILE A 101 -7.88 4.27 9.54
C ILE A 101 -8.65 5.52 9.10
N LEU A 102 -7.93 6.57 8.65
CA LEU A 102 -8.56 7.78 8.11
C LEU A 102 -9.40 7.48 6.87
N GLY A 103 -8.92 6.63 5.96
CA GLY A 103 -9.64 6.26 4.75
C GLY A 103 -10.92 5.51 5.06
N ILE A 104 -10.88 4.52 5.96
CA ILE A 104 -12.08 3.79 6.39
C ILE A 104 -13.04 4.73 7.11
N TYR A 105 -12.55 5.59 8.01
CA TYR A 105 -13.40 6.59 8.65
C TYR A 105 -14.13 7.47 7.63
N ALA A 106 -13.46 7.93 6.58
CA ALA A 106 -14.07 8.72 5.52
C ALA A 106 -15.17 7.94 4.77
N ALA A 107 -14.97 6.64 4.50
CA ALA A 107 -15.98 5.81 3.85
C ALA A 107 -17.24 5.62 4.71
N PHE A 108 -17.08 5.28 6.00
CA PHE A 108 -18.22 5.18 6.92
C PHE A 108 -18.95 6.52 7.09
N LYS A 109 -18.19 7.64 7.15
CA LYS A 109 -18.79 8.98 7.18
C LYS A 109 -19.60 9.28 5.92
N TYR A 110 -19.10 8.89 4.75
CA TYR A 110 -19.82 9.02 3.49
C TYR A 110 -21.11 8.19 3.46
N HIS A 111 -21.08 6.94 3.93
CA HIS A 111 -22.28 6.11 4.04
C HIS A 111 -23.31 6.71 4.99
N SER A 112 -22.87 7.15 6.17
CA SER A 112 -23.74 7.82 7.14
C SER A 112 -24.39 9.08 6.57
N ALA A 113 -23.62 9.91 5.85
CA ALA A 113 -24.14 11.13 5.23
C ALA A 113 -25.17 10.87 4.11
N ASN A 114 -25.13 9.70 3.47
CA ASN A 114 -26.08 9.31 2.42
C ASN A 114 -27.13 8.30 2.90
N THR A 115 -27.19 7.99 4.20
CA THR A 115 -28.09 6.97 4.76
C THR A 115 -27.94 5.59 4.08
N MET A 116 -26.71 5.26 3.68
CA MET A 116 -26.41 3.98 3.04
C MET A 116 -26.02 2.92 4.08
N PRO A 117 -26.43 1.65 3.89
CA PRO A 117 -25.99 0.56 4.75
C PRO A 117 -24.50 0.27 4.57
N ASP A 118 -23.82 0.03 5.69
CA ASP A 118 -22.41 -0.34 5.72
C ASP A 118 -22.17 -1.82 5.38
N MET A 119 -20.93 -2.13 4.97
CA MET A 119 -20.40 -3.50 4.91
C MET A 119 -21.20 -4.48 4.03
N LEU A 120 -21.81 -4.01 2.92
CA LEU A 120 -22.56 -4.88 2.01
C LEU A 120 -21.75 -5.46 0.85
N SER A 121 -20.66 -4.79 0.46
CA SER A 121 -19.93 -5.12 -0.76
C SER A 121 -18.71 -6.00 -0.50
N LEU A 122 -18.30 -6.82 -1.47
CA LEU A 122 -17.07 -7.63 -1.35
C LEU A 122 -15.84 -6.75 -1.05
N HIS A 123 -15.73 -5.58 -1.70
CA HIS A 123 -14.71 -4.59 -1.42
C HIS A 123 -14.64 -4.23 0.08
N SER A 124 -15.79 -3.94 0.71
CA SER A 124 -15.83 -3.57 2.13
C SER A 124 -15.38 -4.71 3.06
N TRP A 125 -15.76 -5.95 2.75
CA TRP A 125 -15.32 -7.13 3.52
C TRP A 125 -13.81 -7.37 3.38
N LEU A 126 -13.30 -7.33 2.14
CA LEU A 126 -11.86 -7.44 1.87
C LEU A 126 -11.08 -6.33 2.57
N GLY A 127 -11.58 -5.08 2.52
CA GLY A 127 -10.96 -3.93 3.17
C GLY A 127 -10.90 -4.05 4.68
N MET A 128 -11.99 -4.50 5.32
CA MET A 128 -12.02 -4.71 6.77
C MET A 128 -11.07 -5.84 7.20
N CYS A 129 -11.07 -6.97 6.49
CA CYS A 129 -10.10 -8.04 6.73
C CYS A 129 -8.66 -7.53 6.58
N THR A 130 -8.40 -6.75 5.53
CA THR A 130 -7.06 -6.21 5.23
C THR A 130 -6.56 -5.30 6.33
N ILE A 131 -7.33 -4.31 6.79
CA ILE A 131 -6.85 -3.37 7.83
C ILE A 131 -6.62 -4.08 9.16
N CYS A 132 -7.48 -5.03 9.54
CA CYS A 132 -7.32 -5.80 10.76
C CYS A 132 -6.06 -6.67 10.71
N LEU A 133 -5.85 -7.41 9.61
CA LEU A 133 -4.65 -8.22 9.43
C LEU A 133 -3.39 -7.36 9.36
N PHE A 134 -3.45 -6.19 8.70
CA PHE A 134 -2.34 -5.25 8.64
C PHE A 134 -1.96 -4.70 10.02
N GLY A 135 -2.95 -4.32 10.84
CA GLY A 135 -2.73 -3.87 12.21
C GLY A 135 -2.11 -4.96 13.09
N LEU A 136 -2.62 -6.19 13.00
CA LEU A 136 -2.05 -7.35 13.71
C LEU A 136 -0.61 -7.64 13.26
N GLN A 137 -0.35 -7.58 11.95
CA GLN A 137 0.97 -7.78 11.37
C GLN A 137 1.97 -6.71 11.81
N TRP A 138 1.54 -5.45 11.87
CA TRP A 138 2.36 -4.34 12.39
C TRP A 138 2.69 -4.54 13.86
N LEU A 139 1.69 -4.86 14.69
CA LEU A 139 1.87 -5.10 16.12
C LEU A 139 2.80 -6.30 16.37
N PHE A 140 2.59 -7.39 15.64
CA PHE A 140 3.44 -8.57 15.68
C PHE A 140 4.90 -8.23 15.33
N GLY A 141 5.11 -7.46 14.27
CA GLY A 141 6.44 -7.02 13.84
C GLY A 141 7.11 -6.10 14.87
N PHE A 142 6.36 -5.15 15.42
CA PHE A 142 6.81 -4.24 16.46
C PHE A 142 7.26 -4.99 17.72
N VAL A 143 6.40 -5.87 18.27
CA VAL A 143 6.69 -6.62 19.50
C VAL A 143 7.93 -7.51 19.31
N ASN A 144 7.97 -8.29 18.23
CA ASN A 144 9.01 -9.31 18.06
C ASN A 144 10.35 -8.75 17.54
N PHE A 145 10.35 -7.83 16.58
CA PHE A 145 11.58 -7.40 15.91
C PHE A 145 12.13 -6.05 16.38
N TRP A 146 11.31 -5.23 17.04
CA TRP A 146 11.68 -3.89 17.51
C TRP A 146 11.76 -3.79 19.03
N PHE A 147 10.67 -4.12 19.74
CA PHE A 147 10.57 -3.95 21.20
C PHE A 147 11.31 -5.03 21.98
N LEU A 148 10.86 -6.30 21.88
CA LEU A 148 11.49 -7.41 22.60
C LEU A 148 12.82 -7.85 21.98
N LYS A 149 13.05 -7.51 20.71
CA LYS A 149 14.23 -7.93 19.93
C LYS A 149 14.47 -9.44 20.08
N ALA A 150 13.49 -10.23 19.63
CA ALA A 150 13.47 -11.69 19.76
C ALA A 150 14.84 -12.33 19.49
N SER A 151 15.15 -13.38 20.28
CA SER A 151 16.39 -14.14 20.14
C SER A 151 16.55 -14.73 18.74
N GLU A 152 17.77 -15.08 18.36
CA GLU A 152 18.06 -15.63 17.04
C GLU A 152 17.21 -16.88 16.68
N PRO A 153 17.04 -17.89 17.56
CA PRO A 153 16.19 -19.04 17.27
C PRO A 153 14.73 -18.65 16.98
N THR A 154 14.17 -17.74 17.79
CA THR A 154 12.80 -17.24 17.59
C THR A 154 12.68 -16.46 16.28
N ARG A 155 13.67 -15.64 15.93
CA ARG A 155 13.66 -14.86 14.68
C ARG A 155 13.70 -15.75 13.44
N ILE A 156 14.44 -16.87 13.48
CA ILE A 156 14.50 -17.83 12.37
C ILE A 156 13.10 -18.41 12.09
N LEU A 157 12.31 -18.65 13.13
CA LEU A 157 10.94 -19.15 13.01
C LEU A 157 9.94 -18.07 12.55
N LEU A 158 10.01 -16.88 13.13
CA LEU A 158 9.01 -15.83 12.92
C LEU A 158 9.22 -15.03 11.64
N LEU A 159 10.45 -14.90 11.14
CA LEU A 159 10.75 -14.09 9.97
C LEU A 159 10.07 -14.60 8.69
N PRO A 160 10.09 -15.91 8.35
CA PRO A 160 9.38 -16.41 7.17
C PRO A 160 7.88 -16.13 7.23
N LEU A 161 7.26 -16.30 8.40
CA LEU A 161 5.85 -15.98 8.63
C LEU A 161 5.57 -14.49 8.44
N HIS A 162 6.41 -13.62 9.00
CA HIS A 162 6.27 -12.19 8.85
C HIS A 162 6.36 -11.76 7.37
N VAL A 163 7.35 -12.28 6.63
CA VAL A 163 7.54 -11.92 5.22
C VAL A 163 6.39 -12.42 4.36
N SER A 164 5.97 -13.69 4.52
CA SER A 164 4.89 -14.26 3.72
C SER A 164 3.53 -13.64 4.02
N ALA A 165 3.19 -13.45 5.31
CA ALA A 165 1.95 -12.79 5.72
C ALA A 165 1.93 -11.32 5.27
N GLY A 166 3.04 -10.60 5.39
CA GLY A 166 3.14 -9.22 4.93
C GLY A 166 2.90 -9.07 3.42
N LEU A 167 3.49 -9.96 2.61
CA LEU A 167 3.26 -9.97 1.17
C LEU A 167 1.81 -10.36 0.82
N ALA A 168 1.24 -11.37 1.50
CA ALA A 168 -0.15 -11.76 1.30
C ALA A 168 -1.13 -10.62 1.62
N ILE A 169 -0.90 -9.89 2.73
CA ILE A 169 -1.70 -8.72 3.10
C ILE A 169 -1.57 -7.63 2.05
N PHE A 170 -0.37 -7.36 1.54
CA PHE A 170 -0.18 -6.37 0.47
C PHE A 170 -0.91 -6.75 -0.82
N LEU A 171 -0.91 -8.03 -1.22
CA LEU A 171 -1.73 -8.47 -2.36
C LEU A 171 -3.23 -8.33 -2.07
N LEU A 172 -3.65 -8.50 -0.82
CA LEU A 172 -5.03 -8.26 -0.40
C LEU A 172 -5.41 -6.77 -0.46
N THR A 173 -4.49 -5.84 -0.16
CA THR A 173 -4.75 -4.39 -0.34
C THR A 173 -4.98 -4.07 -1.82
N VAL A 174 -4.25 -4.71 -2.73
CA VAL A 174 -4.41 -4.58 -4.18
C VAL A 174 -5.76 -5.12 -4.62
N CYS A 175 -6.14 -6.35 -4.24
CA CYS A 175 -7.47 -6.89 -4.55
C CYS A 175 -8.60 -6.00 -4.00
N THR A 176 -8.41 -5.44 -2.80
CA THR A 176 -9.35 -4.49 -2.22
C THR A 176 -9.44 -3.21 -3.06
N ALA A 177 -8.32 -2.65 -3.50
CA ALA A 177 -8.31 -1.46 -4.34
C ALA A 177 -9.00 -1.71 -5.70
N GLU A 178 -8.67 -2.81 -6.38
CA GLU A 178 -9.30 -3.17 -7.67
C GLU A 178 -10.82 -3.31 -7.54
N THR A 179 -11.29 -4.04 -6.52
CA THR A 179 -12.74 -4.18 -6.27
C THR A 179 -13.41 -2.87 -5.88
N GLY A 180 -12.68 -1.93 -5.27
CA GLY A 180 -13.18 -0.59 -4.96
C GLY A 180 -13.30 0.29 -6.20
N PHE A 181 -12.30 0.27 -7.09
CA PHE A 181 -12.35 1.00 -8.36
C PHE A 181 -13.49 0.53 -9.25
N VAL A 182 -13.79 -0.77 -9.28
CA VAL A 182 -14.93 -1.32 -10.03
C VAL A 182 -16.28 -0.80 -9.53
N GLN A 183 -16.38 -0.40 -8.26
CA GLN A 183 -17.60 0.17 -7.68
C GLN A 183 -17.78 1.67 -7.96
N ILE A 184 -16.77 2.33 -8.51
CA ILE A 184 -16.88 3.75 -8.88
C ILE A 184 -17.79 3.87 -10.10
N ASP A 185 -18.93 4.51 -9.89
CA ASP A 185 -19.84 4.86 -10.98
C ASP A 185 -19.25 6.04 -11.77
N ALA A 186 -18.61 5.72 -12.89
CA ALA A 186 -18.04 6.67 -13.83
C ALA A 186 -18.52 6.32 -15.25
N ALA A 187 -19.19 7.27 -15.90
CA ALA A 187 -19.65 7.09 -17.28
C ALA A 187 -18.48 6.75 -18.23
N PRO A 188 -18.72 6.01 -19.33
CA PRO A 188 -17.71 5.74 -20.34
C PRO A 188 -17.08 7.04 -20.85
N GLY A 189 -15.77 7.21 -20.64
CA GLY A 189 -15.14 8.51 -20.86
C GLY A 189 -13.68 8.57 -20.39
N ALA A 190 -13.17 9.80 -20.27
CA ALA A 190 -11.79 10.02 -19.82
C ALA A 190 -11.58 9.61 -18.36
N GLU A 191 -12.56 9.87 -17.49
CA GLU A 191 -12.49 9.50 -16.07
C GLU A 191 -12.41 7.98 -15.88
N SER A 192 -13.34 7.22 -16.46
CA SER A 192 -13.37 5.75 -16.33
C SER A 192 -12.12 5.09 -16.92
N ARG A 193 -11.56 5.64 -18.02
CA ARG A 193 -10.25 5.21 -18.52
C ARG A 193 -9.13 5.50 -17.52
N LEU A 194 -9.09 6.70 -16.94
CA LEU A 194 -8.08 7.06 -15.93
C LEU A 194 -8.13 6.14 -14.72
N ILE A 195 -9.33 5.82 -14.23
CA ILE A 195 -9.54 4.87 -13.13
C ILE A 195 -9.00 3.48 -13.50
N ASN A 196 -9.37 2.95 -14.68
CA ASN A 196 -8.89 1.65 -15.14
C ASN A 196 -7.37 1.60 -15.30
N PHE A 197 -6.76 2.65 -15.85
CA PHE A 197 -5.30 2.75 -15.93
C PHE A 197 -4.67 2.80 -14.54
N THR A 198 -5.28 3.51 -13.59
CA THR A 198 -4.80 3.55 -12.21
C THR A 198 -4.74 2.15 -11.60
N GLY A 199 -5.81 1.35 -11.72
CA GLY A 199 -5.83 -0.05 -11.28
C GLY A 199 -4.75 -0.90 -11.95
N LEU A 200 -4.60 -0.79 -13.28
CA LEU A 200 -3.54 -1.50 -14.01
C LEU A 200 -2.14 -1.16 -13.48
N PHE A 201 -1.85 0.13 -13.24
CA PHE A 201 -0.56 0.55 -12.72
C PHE A 201 -0.35 0.13 -11.26
N ILE A 202 -1.41 0.03 -10.45
CA ILE A 202 -1.37 -0.55 -9.10
C ILE A 202 -1.00 -2.04 -9.16
N LEU A 203 -1.61 -2.81 -10.07
CA LEU A 203 -1.26 -4.21 -10.29
C LEU A 203 0.21 -4.38 -10.72
N LEU A 204 0.67 -3.58 -11.69
CA LEU A 204 2.06 -3.61 -12.15
C LEU A 204 3.03 -3.24 -11.02
N PHE A 205 2.70 -2.24 -10.22
CA PHE A 205 3.48 -1.86 -9.04
C PHE A 205 3.56 -3.02 -8.03
N ALA A 206 2.43 -3.66 -7.75
CA ALA A 206 2.37 -4.78 -6.83
C ALA A 206 3.21 -5.99 -7.30
N VAL A 207 3.18 -6.28 -8.60
CA VAL A 207 4.05 -7.29 -9.22
C VAL A 207 5.52 -6.94 -9.05
N ALA A 208 5.91 -5.69 -9.32
CA ALA A 208 7.29 -5.25 -9.15
C ALA A 208 7.76 -5.34 -7.69
N VAL A 209 6.93 -4.93 -6.72
CA VAL A 209 7.21 -5.08 -5.29
C VAL A 209 7.36 -6.56 -4.92
N SER A 210 6.46 -7.43 -5.40
CA SER A 210 6.49 -8.87 -5.13
C SER A 210 7.76 -9.54 -5.68
N ILE A 211 8.14 -9.23 -6.91
CA ILE A 211 9.40 -9.69 -7.52
C ILE A 211 10.57 -9.16 -6.71
N SER A 212 10.53 -7.89 -6.29
CA SER A 212 11.59 -7.28 -5.49
C SER A 212 11.80 -8.07 -4.22
N VAL A 213 10.75 -8.56 -3.53
CA VAL A 213 10.83 -9.36 -2.29
C VAL A 213 11.52 -10.69 -2.56
N ALA A 214 11.15 -11.38 -3.64
CA ALA A 214 11.70 -12.69 -4.02
C ALA A 214 13.19 -12.63 -4.40
N LEU A 215 13.67 -11.51 -4.95
CA LEU A 215 15.07 -11.37 -5.37
C LEU A 215 16.03 -11.09 -4.19
N PRO A 216 17.26 -11.62 -4.20
CA PRO A 216 18.23 -11.38 -3.15
C PRO A 216 18.67 -9.90 -3.12
N ARG A 217 19.03 -9.42 -1.92
CA ARG A 217 19.44 -8.05 -1.67
C ARG A 217 20.82 -7.74 -2.28
N VAL A 218 20.97 -6.51 -2.78
CA VAL A 218 22.28 -5.93 -3.14
C VAL A 218 22.96 -5.43 -1.87
N SER A 219 24.09 -6.01 -1.49
CA SER A 219 25.03 -5.40 -0.54
C SER A 219 25.98 -4.52 -1.35
N ILE A 220 25.87 -3.19 -1.22
CA ILE A 220 26.88 -2.23 -1.67
C ILE A 220 27.87 -2.05 -0.53
#